data_AF-A0A644WZK4-F1
#
_entry.id   AF-A0A644WZK4-F1
#
_cell.length_a   1.000
_cell.length_b   1.000
_cell.length_c   1.000
_cell.angle_alpha   90.00
_cell.angle_beta   90.00
_cell.angle_gamma   90.00
#
_symmetry.space_group_name_H-M   'P 1'
#
loop_
_entity.id
_entity.type
_entity.pdbx_description
1 polymer ?
#
loop_
_entity_poly.entity_id
_entity_poly.type
_entity_poly.pdbx_seq_one_letter_code
_entity_poly.pdbx_strand_id
1 'polypeptide(L)'
;MNGLTIVVFAIIIFICAYLGYGRWLEKTWGIDEKARTPAYKFEDGQDYSPASKLTVFAHQFSSITGAGPVTGPIIAAMFGWLPAFLWLLVGGVFFGAVQDFVALYASVKNDGKSLGMIIEKYVGKTGRRLFLLFCWLFTLLVIAAFSDIIASTFNGFAKDGTLAVPNAAAASISMLYIFVAIAFGVFIRNVKPSSAFQLIVGIVLIIAMLAIGIKYPMYYSRVTWLYVVFAYCFAASIMPMWLLMQPRDYLSSFLLLGMVAGGVIGILVANPTINMPAFVGFEVNGKMLFPILFITIACGAVSGFHSLVSSGTSSKTVSNEKDMLCVGYGSMLVESTLGVVALVIACSAAQNGILPKGTPFQIFSSAIAGFFTMFGLPISISACIITMCVSALAMTTIDSVARIGRMSFQELFTPTNGEEMSNVQKICTGKYFSTLITLFFSYLLCLGGYMNIWPLFGSANQLLSALVLIAMAVFLRTTGRKGWMLYVPMGFMLCVTMTALVMSVYGIFTKITNGGFVFMIDGLQLVLAIALMVLAVLVVKHCGKELLTGKIEEKTTI
;
A
#
# COMPACT_ATOMS: atom_id res chain seq x y z
N MET A 1 24.36 -8.40 16.33
CA MET A 1 23.35 -9.46 16.14
C MET A 1 23.30 -9.84 14.68
N ASN A 2 23.01 -11.11 14.37
CA ASN A 2 23.01 -11.61 13.01
C ASN A 2 21.64 -11.36 12.33
N GLY A 3 21.65 -10.75 11.15
CA GLY A 3 20.45 -10.47 10.35
C GLY A 3 19.69 -11.72 9.94
N LEU A 4 20.39 -12.83 9.70
CA LEU A 4 19.77 -14.12 9.40
C LEU A 4 18.88 -14.59 10.55
N THR A 5 19.35 -14.47 11.79
CA THR A 5 18.58 -14.87 12.98
C THR A 5 17.27 -14.08 13.07
N ILE A 6 17.30 -12.78 12.78
CA ILE A 6 16.11 -11.92 12.81
C ILE A 6 15.08 -12.36 11.76
N VAL A 7 15.52 -12.62 10.52
CA VAL A 7 14.63 -13.06 9.43
C VAL A 7 14.05 -14.45 9.72
N VAL A 8 14.87 -15.42 10.11
CA VAL A 8 14.40 -16.78 10.42
C VAL A 8 13.41 -16.77 11.58
N PHE A 9 13.70 -16.00 12.62
CA PHE A 9 12.80 -15.85 13.76
C PHE A 9 11.44 -15.26 13.35
N ALA A 10 11.43 -14.23 12.48
CA ALA A 10 10.19 -13.66 11.95
C ALA A 10 9.40 -14.66 11.11
N ILE A 11 10.06 -15.41 10.22
CA ILE A 11 9.41 -16.43 9.38
C ILE A 11 8.76 -17.50 10.25
N ILE A 12 9.44 -17.98 11.29
CA ILE A 12 8.88 -18.97 12.22
C ILE A 12 7.64 -18.40 12.92
N ILE A 13 7.70 -17.15 13.41
CA ILE A 13 6.54 -16.50 14.05
C ILE A 13 5.37 -16.39 13.08
N PHE A 14 5.61 -15.97 11.83
CA PHE A 14 4.56 -15.82 10.84
C PHE A 14 3.94 -17.16 10.44
N ILE A 15 4.74 -18.23 10.32
CA ILE A 15 4.23 -19.59 10.09
C ILE A 15 3.35 -20.04 11.28
N CYS A 16 3.83 -19.85 12.51
CA CYS A 16 3.06 -20.16 13.71
C CYS A 16 1.77 -19.35 13.81
N ALA A 17 1.81 -18.06 13.47
CA ALA A 17 0.64 -17.19 13.41
C ALA A 17 -0.38 -17.66 12.37
N TYR A 18 0.07 -18.04 11.17
CA TYR A 18 -0.80 -18.57 10.12
C TYR A 18 -1.49 -19.87 10.54
N LEU A 19 -0.69 -20.84 11.03
CA LEU A 19 -1.19 -22.17 11.40
C LEU A 19 -2.01 -22.17 12.70
N GLY A 20 -1.71 -21.28 13.64
CA GLY A 20 -2.40 -21.15 14.92
C GLY A 20 -3.52 -20.12 14.87
N TYR A 21 -3.15 -18.84 14.89
CA TYR A 21 -4.10 -17.74 15.02
C TYR A 21 -4.99 -17.56 13.77
N GLY A 22 -4.40 -17.63 12.57
CA GLY A 22 -5.14 -17.55 11.30
C GLY A 22 -6.19 -18.66 11.16
N ARG A 23 -5.82 -19.91 11.39
CA ARG A 23 -6.79 -21.04 11.41
C ARG A 23 -7.84 -20.92 12.51
N TRP A 24 -7.47 -20.38 13.66
CA TRP A 24 -8.45 -20.10 14.72
C TRP A 24 -9.47 -19.04 14.28
N LEU A 25 -9.05 -17.98 13.58
CA LEU A 25 -9.96 -16.97 12.99
C LEU A 25 -10.88 -17.59 11.94
N GLU A 26 -10.33 -18.38 11.02
CA GLU A 26 -11.06 -19.12 9.99
C GLU A 26 -12.19 -19.97 10.61
N LYS A 27 -11.85 -20.77 11.63
CA LYS A 27 -12.83 -21.58 12.36
C LYS A 27 -13.84 -20.73 13.13
N THR A 28 -13.39 -19.61 13.71
CA THR A 28 -14.24 -18.73 14.54
C THR A 28 -15.29 -17.97 13.72
N TRP A 29 -14.98 -17.58 12.50
CA TRP A 29 -15.91 -16.85 11.63
C TRP A 29 -16.79 -17.74 10.76
N GLY A 30 -16.47 -19.04 10.68
CA GLY A 30 -17.29 -20.03 10.01
C GLY A 30 -17.15 -19.98 8.49
N ILE A 31 -15.91 -20.06 8.02
CA ILE A 31 -15.59 -20.25 6.59
C ILE A 31 -16.25 -21.54 6.09
N ASP A 32 -17.00 -21.45 4.99
CA ASP A 32 -17.73 -22.57 4.41
C ASP A 32 -17.14 -22.94 3.04
N GLU A 33 -16.45 -24.08 2.98
CA GLU A 33 -15.83 -24.59 1.76
C GLU A 33 -16.85 -24.91 0.65
N LYS A 34 -18.13 -25.09 1.00
CA LYS A 34 -19.22 -25.41 0.07
C LYS A 34 -20.00 -24.16 -0.36
N ALA A 35 -19.76 -23.02 0.25
CA ALA A 35 -20.45 -21.78 -0.11
C ALA A 35 -20.06 -21.34 -1.52
N ARG A 36 -21.08 -21.02 -2.33
CA ARG A 36 -20.85 -20.43 -3.65
C ARG A 36 -20.45 -18.97 -3.48
N THR A 37 -19.21 -18.65 -3.83
CA THR A 37 -18.65 -17.30 -3.67
C THR A 37 -19.27 -16.31 -4.67
N PRO A 38 -19.14 -14.99 -4.42
CA PRO A 38 -19.60 -13.95 -5.34
C PRO A 38 -19.01 -14.09 -6.74
N ALA A 39 -17.77 -14.57 -6.84
CA ALA A 39 -17.09 -14.81 -8.10
C ALA A 39 -17.89 -15.73 -9.03
N TYR A 40 -18.55 -16.76 -8.49
CA TYR A 40 -19.42 -17.67 -9.25
C TYR A 40 -20.89 -17.22 -9.31
N LYS A 41 -21.34 -16.37 -8.38
CA LYS A 41 -22.74 -15.94 -8.30
C LYS A 41 -23.04 -14.81 -9.28
N PHE A 42 -22.09 -13.91 -9.50
CA PHE A 42 -22.22 -12.72 -10.34
C PHE A 42 -21.21 -12.72 -11.50
N GLU A 43 -20.74 -13.90 -11.92
CA GLU A 43 -19.72 -14.05 -12.96
C GLU A 43 -20.08 -13.25 -14.22
N ASP A 44 -19.27 -12.23 -14.52
CA ASP A 44 -19.46 -11.32 -15.65
C ASP A 44 -18.25 -11.28 -16.59
N GLY A 45 -17.16 -11.97 -16.21
CA GLY A 45 -15.89 -11.98 -16.95
C GLY A 45 -15.15 -10.65 -16.95
N GLN A 46 -15.57 -9.67 -16.14
CA GLN A 46 -14.94 -8.37 -15.98
C GLN A 46 -14.52 -8.12 -14.52
N ASP A 47 -15.50 -7.85 -13.65
CA ASP A 47 -15.26 -7.55 -12.24
C ASP A 47 -15.39 -8.80 -11.36
N TYR A 48 -16.28 -9.72 -11.73
CA TYR A 48 -16.50 -11.00 -11.06
C TYR A 48 -16.08 -12.14 -11.99
N SER A 49 -14.99 -12.80 -11.61
CA SER A 49 -14.44 -13.91 -12.37
C SER A 49 -13.77 -14.89 -11.41
N PRO A 50 -14.20 -16.15 -11.34
CA PRO A 50 -13.57 -17.14 -10.48
C PRO A 50 -12.12 -17.36 -10.92
N ALA A 51 -11.19 -17.22 -9.98
CA ALA A 51 -9.77 -17.41 -10.21
C ALA A 51 -9.17 -18.38 -9.19
N SER A 52 -8.07 -19.02 -9.56
CA SER A 52 -7.40 -19.99 -8.68
C SER A 52 -6.86 -19.31 -7.42
N LYS A 53 -6.75 -20.07 -6.32
CA LYS A 53 -6.15 -19.62 -5.05
C LYS A 53 -4.85 -18.83 -5.25
N LEU A 54 -3.93 -19.36 -6.06
CA LEU A 54 -2.61 -18.75 -6.27
C LEU A 54 -2.71 -17.46 -7.10
N THR A 55 -3.62 -17.42 -8.08
CA THR A 55 -3.88 -16.21 -8.88
C THR A 55 -4.41 -15.08 -8.00
N VAL A 56 -5.39 -15.37 -7.15
CA VAL A 56 -5.96 -14.36 -6.25
C VAL A 56 -4.96 -13.96 -5.16
N PHE A 57 -4.18 -14.91 -4.63
CA PHE A 57 -3.09 -14.62 -3.71
C PHE A 57 -2.06 -13.69 -4.35
N ALA A 58 -1.62 -13.98 -5.57
CA ALA A 58 -0.65 -13.16 -6.29
C ALA A 58 -1.19 -11.75 -6.54
N HIS A 59 -2.46 -11.64 -6.98
CA HIS A 59 -3.13 -10.35 -7.20
C HIS A 59 -3.25 -9.54 -5.91
N GLN A 60 -3.72 -10.15 -4.82
CA GLN A 60 -3.79 -9.48 -3.52
C GLN A 60 -2.38 -9.04 -3.10
N PHE A 61 -1.42 -9.97 -3.08
CA PHE A 61 -0.05 -9.73 -2.66
C PHE A 61 0.63 -8.62 -3.46
N SER A 62 0.53 -8.63 -4.79
CA SER A 62 1.13 -7.58 -5.64
C SER A 62 0.47 -6.22 -5.45
N SER A 63 -0.83 -6.20 -5.14
CA SER A 63 -1.60 -4.96 -4.93
C SER A 63 -1.35 -4.33 -3.56
N ILE A 64 -1.11 -5.15 -2.52
CA ILE A 64 -0.81 -4.68 -1.17
C ILE A 64 0.67 -4.38 -0.96
N THR A 65 1.54 -5.10 -1.66
CA THR A 65 3.00 -4.96 -1.56
C THR A 65 3.50 -3.82 -2.44
N GLY A 66 3.25 -2.60 -1.97
CA GLY A 66 3.72 -1.37 -2.58
C GLY A 66 5.11 -0.92 -2.10
N ALA A 67 5.35 0.40 -2.15
CA ALA A 67 6.56 1.02 -1.59
C ALA A 67 6.61 1.00 -0.05
N GLY A 68 5.44 0.98 0.58
CA GLY A 68 5.28 1.17 2.03
C GLY A 68 6.03 0.15 2.88
N PRO A 69 5.95 -1.17 2.61
CA PRO A 69 6.63 -2.21 3.39
C PRO A 69 8.15 -2.11 3.37
N VAL A 70 8.73 -1.50 2.33
CA VAL A 70 10.18 -1.25 2.26
C VAL A 70 10.49 0.10 2.92
N THR A 71 9.76 1.14 2.55
CA THR A 71 10.04 2.51 2.97
C THR A 71 9.83 2.71 4.48
N GLY A 72 8.71 2.22 5.02
CA GLY A 72 8.35 2.41 6.43
C GLY A 72 9.41 1.87 7.40
N PRO A 73 9.78 0.59 7.32
CA PRO A 73 10.80 0.02 8.21
C PRO A 73 12.15 0.70 8.12
N ILE A 74 12.58 1.13 6.92
CA ILE A 74 13.86 1.82 6.72
C ILE A 74 13.82 3.22 7.36
N ILE A 75 12.72 3.96 7.23
CA ILE A 75 12.57 5.26 7.92
C ILE A 75 12.51 5.06 9.44
N ALA A 76 11.75 4.07 9.91
CA ALA A 76 11.56 3.79 11.33
C ALA A 76 12.80 3.23 12.03
N ALA A 77 13.76 2.67 11.28
CA ALA A 77 15.03 2.19 11.81
C ALA A 77 15.84 3.29 12.52
N MET A 78 15.50 4.57 12.34
CA MET A 78 16.06 5.68 13.14
C MET A 78 15.88 5.52 14.66
N PHE A 79 14.84 4.78 15.10
CA PHE A 79 14.62 4.47 16.52
C PHE A 79 15.40 3.25 17.02
N GLY A 80 16.17 2.62 16.13
CA GLY A 80 16.79 1.30 16.32
C GLY A 80 16.01 0.21 15.60
N TRP A 81 16.68 -0.92 15.34
CA TRP A 81 16.07 -2.02 14.59
C TRP A 81 15.03 -2.78 15.42
N LEU A 82 15.16 -2.84 16.75
CA LEU A 82 14.29 -3.67 17.59
C LEU A 82 12.83 -3.15 17.67
N PRO A 83 12.56 -1.86 17.92
CA PRO A 83 11.19 -1.35 17.92
C PRO A 83 10.47 -1.54 16.58
N ALA A 84 11.19 -1.29 15.48
CA ALA A 84 10.65 -1.49 14.13
C ALA A 84 10.33 -2.96 13.87
N PHE A 85 11.24 -3.86 14.27
CA PHE A 85 11.06 -5.30 14.17
C PHE A 85 9.86 -5.81 14.98
N LEU A 86 9.73 -5.39 16.24
CA LEU A 86 8.61 -5.79 17.10
C LEU A 86 7.26 -5.34 16.54
N TRP A 87 7.20 -4.13 15.98
CA TRP A 87 5.97 -3.64 15.38
C TRP A 87 5.61 -4.37 14.08
N LEU A 88 6.59 -4.72 13.24
CA LEU A 88 6.35 -5.59 12.07
C LEU A 88 5.76 -6.94 12.47
N LEU A 89 6.25 -7.54 13.57
CA LEU A 89 5.73 -8.81 14.07
C LEU A 89 4.32 -8.67 14.65
N VAL A 90 4.15 -7.80 15.65
CA VAL A 90 2.89 -7.65 16.39
C VAL A 90 1.81 -7.03 15.51
N GLY A 91 2.13 -5.94 14.82
CA GLY A 91 1.23 -5.27 13.89
C GLY A 91 0.86 -6.20 12.74
N GLY A 92 1.84 -6.82 12.08
CA GLY A 92 1.58 -7.74 10.97
C GLY A 92 0.63 -8.89 11.33
N VAL A 93 0.86 -9.54 12.49
CA VAL A 93 0.09 -10.71 12.93
C VAL A 93 -1.30 -10.37 13.46
N PHE A 94 -1.41 -9.37 14.34
CA PHE A 94 -2.64 -9.11 15.10
C PHE A 94 -3.47 -7.94 14.57
N PHE A 95 -2.89 -7.09 13.72
CA PHE A 95 -3.56 -5.91 13.19
C PHE A 95 -3.79 -6.09 11.68
N GLY A 96 -2.73 -6.04 10.88
CA GLY A 96 -2.80 -6.06 9.43
C GLY A 96 -3.45 -7.33 8.89
N ALA A 97 -2.90 -8.50 9.22
CA ALA A 97 -3.38 -9.76 8.67
C ALA A 97 -4.83 -10.06 9.11
N VAL A 98 -5.20 -9.68 10.34
CA VAL A 98 -6.58 -9.79 10.84
C VAL A 98 -7.51 -8.87 10.07
N GLN A 99 -7.12 -7.61 9.87
CA GLN A 99 -7.91 -6.61 9.17
C GLN A 99 -8.17 -7.01 7.71
N ASP A 100 -7.14 -7.48 7.01
CA ASP A 100 -7.25 -7.89 5.61
C ASP A 100 -8.15 -9.11 5.45
N PHE A 101 -8.00 -10.09 6.35
CA PHE A 101 -8.82 -11.28 6.33
C PHE A 101 -10.29 -10.96 6.65
N VAL A 102 -10.57 -10.14 7.68
CA VAL A 102 -11.97 -9.78 8.00
C VAL A 102 -12.59 -8.89 6.93
N ALA A 103 -11.84 -8.00 6.29
CA ALA A 103 -12.34 -7.17 5.19
C ALA A 103 -12.71 -8.01 3.95
N LEU A 104 -11.84 -8.96 3.58
CA LEU A 104 -12.13 -9.92 2.52
C LEU A 104 -13.38 -10.75 2.85
N TYR A 105 -13.41 -11.30 4.07
CA TYR A 105 -14.52 -12.11 4.58
C TYR A 105 -15.85 -11.36 4.57
N ALA A 106 -15.88 -10.14 5.10
CA ALA A 106 -17.08 -9.32 5.15
C ALA A 106 -17.59 -8.98 3.74
N SER A 107 -16.69 -8.71 2.80
CA SER A 107 -17.07 -8.47 1.41
C SER A 107 -17.64 -9.71 0.74
N VAL A 108 -17.01 -10.88 0.90
CA VAL A 108 -17.53 -12.15 0.36
C VAL A 108 -18.92 -12.49 0.92
N LYS A 109 -19.13 -12.30 2.23
CA LYS A 109 -20.45 -12.47 2.86
C LYS A 109 -21.48 -11.40 2.50
N ASN A 110 -21.06 -10.35 1.79
CA ASN A 110 -21.91 -9.30 1.26
C ASN A 110 -21.82 -9.21 -0.27
N ASP A 111 -21.76 -10.36 -0.96
CA ASP A 111 -21.86 -10.44 -2.41
C ASP A 111 -20.70 -9.74 -3.17
N GLY A 112 -19.52 -9.61 -2.55
CA GLY A 112 -18.35 -8.95 -3.15
C GLY A 112 -18.46 -7.42 -3.17
N LYS A 113 -19.35 -6.85 -2.34
CA LYS A 113 -19.51 -5.40 -2.21
C LYS A 113 -18.27 -4.73 -1.64
N SER A 114 -18.00 -3.50 -2.10
CA SER A 114 -16.91 -2.66 -1.59
C SER A 114 -17.14 -2.28 -0.12
N LEU A 115 -16.06 -1.89 0.56
CA LEU A 115 -16.17 -1.46 1.96
C LEU A 115 -17.14 -0.28 2.15
N GLY A 116 -17.20 0.66 1.21
CA GLY A 116 -18.15 1.79 1.26
C GLY A 116 -19.62 1.32 1.28
N MET A 117 -19.95 0.30 0.48
CA MET A 117 -21.28 -0.30 0.42
C MET A 117 -21.59 -1.14 1.67
N ILE A 118 -20.59 -1.82 2.24
CA ILE A 118 -20.74 -2.53 3.52
C ILE A 118 -21.01 -1.52 4.64
N ILE A 119 -20.24 -0.41 4.69
CA ILE A 119 -20.46 0.67 5.66
C ILE A 119 -21.87 1.27 5.48
N GLU A 120 -22.34 1.50 4.26
CA GLU A 120 -23.71 1.97 4.05
C GLU A 120 -24.75 1.00 4.61
N LYS A 121 -24.58 -0.31 4.37
CA LYS A 121 -25.51 -1.34 4.82
C LYS A 121 -25.58 -1.48 6.35
N TYR A 122 -24.43 -1.37 7.04
CA TYR A 122 -24.34 -1.67 8.47
C TYR A 122 -24.21 -0.43 9.39
N VAL A 123 -23.83 0.72 8.84
CA VAL A 123 -23.68 1.98 9.57
C VAL A 123 -24.63 3.04 9.03
N GLY A 124 -24.77 3.14 7.71
CA GLY A 124 -25.67 4.09 7.05
C GLY A 124 -25.00 5.03 6.04
N LYS A 125 -25.82 5.81 5.33
CA LYS A 125 -25.40 6.71 4.24
C LYS A 125 -24.38 7.76 4.68
N THR A 126 -24.54 8.32 5.87
CA THR A 126 -23.59 9.30 6.43
C THR A 126 -22.22 8.65 6.65
N GLY A 127 -22.18 7.43 7.19
CA GLY A 127 -20.96 6.65 7.34
C GLY A 127 -20.24 6.45 6.00
N ARG A 128 -20.98 6.08 4.93
CA ARG A 128 -20.43 5.93 3.58
C ARG A 128 -19.82 7.24 3.05
N ARG A 129 -20.53 8.37 3.14
CA ARG A 129 -20.01 9.67 2.67
C ARG A 129 -18.73 10.08 3.39
N LEU A 130 -18.70 9.95 4.73
CA LEU A 130 -17.51 10.24 5.52
C LEU A 130 -16.34 9.31 5.11
N PHE A 131 -16.61 8.02 4.93
CA PHE A 131 -15.59 7.05 4.51
C PHE A 131 -15.04 7.33 3.09
N LEU A 132 -15.89 7.70 2.13
CA LEU A 132 -15.47 8.01 0.76
C LEU A 132 -14.66 9.31 0.69
N LEU A 133 -15.08 10.34 1.43
CA LEU A 133 -14.31 11.57 1.58
C LEU A 133 -12.93 11.26 2.17
N PHE A 134 -12.88 10.41 3.21
CA PHE A 134 -11.63 9.93 3.77
C PHE A 134 -10.75 9.27 2.72
N CYS A 135 -11.29 8.29 1.99
CA CYS A 135 -10.56 7.52 0.99
C CYS A 135 -9.98 8.44 -0.08
N TRP A 136 -10.75 9.43 -0.55
CA TRP A 136 -10.27 10.41 -1.49
C TRP A 136 -9.10 11.22 -0.93
N LEU A 137 -9.26 11.83 0.25
CA LEU A 137 -8.19 12.59 0.92
C LEU A 137 -6.92 11.76 1.15
N PHE A 138 -7.08 10.49 1.53
CA PHE A 138 -5.98 9.55 1.68
C PHE A 138 -5.26 9.27 0.35
N THR A 139 -6.00 9.06 -0.74
CA THR A 139 -5.39 8.85 -2.07
C THR A 139 -4.56 10.05 -2.50
N LEU A 140 -4.95 11.27 -2.13
CA LEU A 140 -4.19 12.48 -2.44
C LEU A 140 -2.77 12.40 -1.86
N LEU A 141 -2.67 11.96 -0.60
CA LEU A 141 -1.41 11.81 0.14
C LEU A 141 -0.53 10.70 -0.42
N VAL A 142 -1.13 9.57 -0.76
CA VAL A 142 -0.40 8.42 -1.29
C VAL A 142 0.21 8.78 -2.65
N ILE A 143 -0.58 9.37 -3.56
CA ILE A 143 -0.09 9.82 -4.87
C ILE A 143 1.05 10.82 -4.67
N ALA A 144 0.89 11.79 -3.77
CA ALA A 144 1.91 12.80 -3.52
C ALA A 144 3.23 12.20 -2.98
N ALA A 145 3.16 11.37 -1.93
CA ALA A 145 4.34 10.77 -1.31
C ALA A 145 5.07 9.83 -2.28
N PHE A 146 4.33 8.97 -2.99
CA PHE A 146 4.94 7.96 -3.85
C PHE A 146 5.44 8.57 -5.16
N SER A 147 4.74 9.55 -5.73
CA SER A 147 5.22 10.25 -6.93
C SER A 147 6.55 10.94 -6.69
N ASP A 148 6.72 11.56 -5.51
CA ASP A 148 7.99 12.16 -5.13
C ASP A 148 9.10 11.13 -4.90
N ILE A 149 8.80 10.00 -4.24
CA ILE A 149 9.78 8.91 -4.04
C ILE A 149 10.25 8.37 -5.39
N ILE A 150 9.33 8.14 -6.34
CA ILE A 150 9.65 7.67 -7.69
C ILE A 150 10.50 8.71 -8.43
N ALA A 151 10.05 9.97 -8.47
CA ALA A 151 10.78 11.04 -9.17
C ALA A 151 12.17 11.28 -8.58
N SER A 152 12.32 11.15 -7.26
CA SER A 152 13.61 11.25 -6.56
C SER A 152 14.51 10.05 -6.84
N THR A 153 13.93 8.85 -6.96
CA THR A 153 14.66 7.62 -7.31
C THR A 153 15.10 7.61 -8.77
N PHE A 154 14.34 8.22 -9.68
CA PHE A 154 14.67 8.37 -11.10
C PHE A 154 15.62 9.52 -11.40
N ASN A 155 15.89 10.40 -10.44
CA ASN A 155 16.76 11.54 -10.66
C ASN A 155 18.14 11.08 -11.16
N GLY A 156 18.47 11.45 -12.40
CA GLY A 156 19.68 10.99 -13.09
C GLY A 156 20.96 11.66 -12.59
N PHE A 157 20.85 12.60 -11.65
CA PHE A 157 21.94 13.39 -11.13
C PHE A 157 22.05 13.22 -9.61
N ALA A 158 23.25 12.88 -9.14
CA ALA A 158 23.58 12.92 -7.73
C ALA A 158 23.71 14.38 -7.24
N LYS A 159 23.82 14.57 -5.92
CA LYS A 159 23.87 15.91 -5.30
C LYS A 159 25.11 16.73 -5.69
N ASP A 160 26.19 16.04 -6.04
CA ASP A 160 27.44 16.62 -6.53
C ASP A 160 27.43 16.87 -8.05
N GLY A 161 26.30 16.62 -8.72
CA GLY A 161 26.15 16.76 -10.17
C GLY A 161 26.64 15.55 -10.98
N THR A 162 27.16 14.51 -10.34
CA THR A 162 27.60 13.29 -11.04
C THR A 162 26.42 12.48 -11.57
N LEU A 163 26.67 11.67 -12.60
CA LEU A 163 25.64 10.83 -13.21
C LEU A 163 25.26 9.67 -12.29
N ALA A 164 24.00 9.65 -11.85
CA ALA A 164 23.42 8.55 -11.11
C ALA A 164 22.92 7.48 -12.10
N VAL A 165 23.86 6.72 -12.68
CA VAL A 165 23.56 5.70 -13.72
C VAL A 165 22.46 4.71 -13.30
N PRO A 166 22.45 4.14 -12.07
CA PRO A 166 21.39 3.21 -11.67
C PRO A 166 19.99 3.83 -11.64
N ASN A 167 19.90 5.11 -11.25
CA ASN A 167 18.64 5.85 -11.22
C ASN A 167 18.11 6.10 -12.64
N ALA A 168 18.99 6.60 -13.52
CA ALA A 168 18.66 6.89 -14.91
C ALA A 168 18.27 5.62 -15.68
N ALA A 169 18.95 4.50 -15.42
CA ALA A 169 18.59 3.19 -15.97
C ALA A 169 17.23 2.72 -15.44
N ALA A 170 16.97 2.83 -14.12
CA ALA A 170 15.68 2.48 -13.54
C ALA A 170 14.53 3.29 -14.15
N ALA A 171 14.76 4.58 -14.44
CA ALA A 171 13.81 5.43 -15.13
C ALA A 171 13.57 4.97 -16.58
N SER A 172 14.64 4.68 -17.33
CA SER A 172 14.54 4.12 -18.70
C SER A 172 13.74 2.83 -18.75
N ILE A 173 14.08 1.87 -17.89
CA ILE A 173 13.40 0.59 -17.85
C ILE A 173 11.93 0.81 -17.46
N SER A 174 11.64 1.68 -16.48
CA SER A 174 10.27 1.96 -16.05
C SER A 174 9.42 2.61 -17.14
N MET A 175 10.00 3.44 -18.01
CA MET A 175 9.27 4.00 -19.16
C MET A 175 9.00 2.93 -20.21
N LEU A 176 10.00 2.11 -20.55
CA LEU A 176 9.81 0.96 -21.45
C LEU A 176 8.75 0.00 -20.90
N TYR A 177 8.73 -0.20 -19.58
CA TYR A 177 7.78 -1.07 -18.88
C TYR A 177 6.32 -0.70 -19.17
N ILE A 178 6.02 0.61 -19.21
CA ILE A 178 4.66 1.10 -19.48
C ILE A 178 4.22 0.69 -20.89
N PHE A 179 5.06 0.94 -21.90
CA PHE A 179 4.75 0.61 -23.29
C PHE A 179 4.70 -0.90 -23.52
N VAL A 180 5.64 -1.64 -22.93
CA VAL A 180 5.69 -3.11 -23.00
C VAL A 180 4.46 -3.73 -22.34
N ALA A 181 4.04 -3.23 -21.18
CA ALA A 181 2.82 -3.70 -20.51
C ALA A 181 1.58 -3.47 -21.38
N ILE A 182 1.47 -2.32 -22.05
CA ILE A 182 0.37 -2.04 -22.98
C ILE A 182 0.39 -3.01 -24.16
N ALA A 183 1.55 -3.20 -24.80
CA ALA A 183 1.70 -4.14 -25.91
C ALA A 183 1.38 -5.58 -25.48
N PHE A 184 1.83 -5.98 -24.29
CA PHE A 184 1.58 -7.29 -23.70
C PHE A 184 0.08 -7.50 -23.38
N GLY A 185 -0.61 -6.47 -22.88
CA GLY A 185 -2.07 -6.49 -22.67
C GLY A 185 -2.86 -6.69 -23.96
N VAL A 186 -2.49 -5.95 -25.01
CA VAL A 186 -3.07 -6.12 -26.36
C VAL A 186 -2.80 -7.52 -26.91
N PHE A 187 -1.57 -8.03 -26.74
CA PHE A 187 -1.19 -9.38 -27.15
C PHE A 187 -2.02 -10.45 -26.45
N ILE A 188 -2.13 -10.41 -25.11
CA ILE A 188 -2.95 -11.36 -24.34
C ILE A 188 -4.40 -11.31 -24.81
N ARG A 189 -4.96 -10.12 -25.00
CA ARG A 189 -6.36 -9.95 -25.39
C ARG A 189 -6.66 -10.54 -26.78
N ASN A 190 -5.76 -10.33 -27.73
CA ASN A 190 -6.00 -10.73 -29.12
C ASN A 190 -5.64 -12.19 -29.40
N VAL A 191 -4.53 -12.68 -28.82
CA VAL A 191 -4.01 -14.03 -29.10
C VAL A 191 -4.55 -15.06 -28.12
N LYS A 192 -4.99 -14.65 -26.93
CA LYS A 192 -5.44 -15.53 -25.83
C LYS A 192 -4.46 -16.71 -25.59
N PRO A 193 -3.16 -16.45 -25.44
CA PRO A 193 -2.15 -17.49 -25.29
C PRO A 193 -2.33 -18.27 -23.97
N SER A 194 -1.84 -19.51 -23.93
CA SER A 194 -1.81 -20.31 -22.71
C SER A 194 -0.98 -19.64 -21.61
N SER A 195 -1.27 -19.92 -20.34
CA SER A 195 -0.57 -19.31 -19.19
C SER A 195 0.95 -19.55 -19.21
N ALA A 196 1.39 -20.71 -19.71
CA ALA A 196 2.82 -21.02 -19.85
C ALA A 196 3.49 -20.15 -20.92
N PHE A 197 2.81 -19.90 -22.04
CA PHE A 197 3.32 -19.03 -23.08
C PHE A 197 3.37 -17.56 -22.63
N GLN A 198 2.36 -17.10 -21.89
CA GLN A 198 2.37 -15.77 -21.26
C GLN A 198 3.57 -15.57 -20.35
N LEU A 199 3.91 -16.58 -19.53
CA LEU A 199 5.06 -16.54 -18.65
C LEU A 199 6.37 -16.39 -19.43
N ILE A 200 6.58 -17.21 -20.46
CA ILE A 200 7.80 -17.18 -21.28
C ILE A 200 7.94 -15.82 -21.95
N VAL A 201 6.88 -15.33 -22.60
CA VAL A 201 6.88 -14.02 -23.26
C VAL A 201 7.13 -12.91 -22.25
N GLY A 202 6.50 -12.96 -21.08
CA GLY A 202 6.70 -11.99 -20.01
C GLY A 202 8.16 -11.93 -19.53
N ILE A 203 8.79 -13.07 -19.29
CA ILE A 203 10.20 -13.15 -18.90
C ILE A 203 11.12 -12.58 -20.00
N VAL A 204 10.89 -12.94 -21.26
CA VAL A 204 11.68 -12.44 -22.39
C VAL A 204 11.56 -10.92 -22.50
N LEU A 205 10.34 -10.38 -22.39
CA LEU A 205 10.10 -8.94 -22.40
C LEU A 205 10.78 -8.23 -21.22
N ILE A 206 10.75 -8.83 -20.02
CA ILE A 206 11.42 -8.30 -18.82
C ILE A 206 12.94 -8.25 -19.03
N ILE A 207 13.54 -9.30 -19.57
CA ILE A 207 14.99 -9.31 -19.85
C ILE A 207 15.33 -8.28 -20.93
N ALA A 208 14.53 -8.19 -21.98
CA ALA A 208 14.76 -7.25 -23.08
C ALA A 208 14.69 -5.78 -22.61
N MET A 209 13.66 -5.40 -21.84
CA MET A 209 13.54 -4.02 -21.34
C MET A 209 14.64 -3.68 -20.32
N LEU A 210 15.10 -4.64 -19.51
CA LEU A 210 16.25 -4.46 -18.60
C LEU A 210 17.52 -4.20 -19.41
N ALA A 211 17.81 -5.02 -20.40
CA ALA A 211 18.99 -4.86 -21.26
C ALA A 211 18.98 -3.52 -22.01
N ILE A 212 17.84 -3.15 -22.61
CA ILE A 212 17.69 -1.89 -23.34
C ILE A 212 17.80 -0.69 -22.39
N GLY A 213 17.10 -0.72 -21.25
CA GLY A 213 17.07 0.40 -20.32
C GLY A 213 18.40 0.63 -19.59
N ILE A 214 19.18 -0.43 -19.33
CA ILE A 214 20.55 -0.32 -18.81
C ILE A 214 21.50 0.25 -19.87
N LYS A 215 21.32 -0.13 -21.14
CA LYS A 215 22.15 0.34 -22.26
C LYS A 215 21.86 1.80 -22.62
N TYR A 216 20.61 2.26 -22.48
CA TYR A 216 20.17 3.60 -22.84
C TYR A 216 19.51 4.33 -21.64
N PRO A 217 20.30 4.73 -20.61
CA PRO A 217 19.80 5.44 -19.44
C PRO A 217 19.35 6.86 -19.77
N MET A 218 18.20 7.28 -19.23
CA MET A 218 17.62 8.61 -19.41
C MET A 218 17.98 9.52 -18.24
N TYR A 219 18.82 10.53 -18.51
CA TYR A 219 19.27 11.48 -17.49
C TYR A 219 18.38 12.72 -17.47
N TYR A 220 17.37 12.69 -16.60
CA TYR A 220 16.52 13.83 -16.32
C TYR A 220 16.48 14.17 -14.84
N SER A 221 16.13 15.43 -14.55
CA SER A 221 15.99 15.92 -13.19
C SER A 221 14.76 15.36 -12.50
N ARG A 222 14.78 15.34 -11.16
CA ARG A 222 13.61 15.02 -10.32
C ARG A 222 12.33 15.75 -10.78
N VAL A 223 12.42 17.04 -11.12
CA VAL A 223 11.25 17.84 -11.52
C VAL A 223 10.66 17.35 -12.84
N THR A 224 11.51 16.99 -13.81
CA THR A 224 11.07 16.42 -15.09
C THR A 224 10.36 15.09 -14.87
N TRP A 225 10.95 14.21 -14.05
CA TRP A 225 10.33 12.94 -13.70
C TRP A 225 9.02 13.11 -12.95
N LEU A 226 8.89 14.14 -12.12
CA LEU A 226 7.64 14.43 -11.44
C LEU A 226 6.50 14.70 -12.44
N TYR A 227 6.75 15.51 -13.48
CA TYR A 227 5.76 15.74 -14.53
C TYR A 227 5.40 14.46 -15.29
N VAL A 228 6.41 13.63 -15.61
CA VAL A 228 6.20 12.35 -16.28
C VAL A 228 5.34 11.42 -15.42
N VAL A 229 5.62 11.32 -14.12
CA VAL A 229 4.85 10.48 -13.18
C VAL A 229 3.39 10.97 -13.07
N PHE A 230 3.14 12.27 -13.03
CA PHE A 230 1.76 12.79 -12.99
C PHE A 230 1.01 12.60 -14.31
N ALA A 231 1.68 12.77 -15.45
CA ALA A 231 1.12 12.45 -16.77
C ALA A 231 0.78 10.95 -16.87
N TYR A 232 1.65 10.11 -16.32
CA TYR A 232 1.43 8.68 -16.22
C TYR A 232 0.24 8.34 -15.31
N CYS A 233 0.14 8.90 -14.11
CA CYS A 233 -1.01 8.73 -13.22
C CYS A 233 -2.33 9.11 -13.88
N PHE A 234 -2.33 10.19 -14.69
CA PHE A 234 -3.50 10.59 -15.47
C PHE A 234 -3.90 9.47 -16.43
N ALA A 235 -2.95 8.99 -17.25
CA ALA A 235 -3.18 7.90 -18.18
C ALA A 235 -3.65 6.62 -17.48
N ALA A 236 -3.01 6.22 -16.38
CA ALA A 236 -3.35 5.00 -15.62
C ALA A 236 -4.74 5.06 -14.97
N SER A 237 -5.15 6.25 -14.49
CA SER A 237 -6.47 6.47 -13.88
C SER A 237 -7.60 6.36 -14.91
N ILE A 238 -7.36 6.78 -16.15
CA ILE A 238 -8.36 6.77 -17.23
C ILE A 238 -8.32 5.51 -18.11
N MET A 239 -7.18 4.87 -18.30
CA MET A 239 -7.12 3.74 -19.23
C MET A 239 -7.87 2.51 -18.69
N PRO A 240 -8.44 1.67 -19.57
CA PRO A 240 -9.06 0.41 -19.15
C PRO A 240 -8.10 -0.49 -18.38
N MET A 241 -8.62 -1.27 -17.43
CA MET A 241 -7.80 -2.13 -16.56
C MET A 241 -6.98 -3.17 -17.35
N TRP A 242 -7.60 -3.81 -18.33
CA TRP A 242 -6.98 -4.83 -19.18
C TRP A 242 -5.83 -4.30 -20.04
N LEU A 243 -5.81 -2.98 -20.33
CA LEU A 243 -4.84 -2.38 -21.24
C LEU A 243 -3.51 -2.08 -20.55
N LEU A 244 -3.54 -1.52 -19.33
CA LEU A 244 -2.33 -1.15 -18.60
C LEU A 244 -2.18 -1.93 -17.29
N MET A 245 -3.15 -1.80 -16.38
CA MET A 245 -2.99 -2.24 -14.98
C MET A 245 -2.78 -3.75 -14.86
N GLN A 246 -3.69 -4.57 -15.42
CA GLN A 246 -3.58 -6.04 -15.38
C GLN A 246 -2.28 -6.59 -15.99
N PRO A 247 -1.90 -6.26 -17.24
CA PRO A 247 -0.67 -6.78 -17.83
C PRO A 247 0.58 -6.27 -17.11
N ARG A 248 0.55 -5.03 -16.62
CA ARG A 248 1.64 -4.44 -15.84
C ARG A 248 1.82 -5.15 -14.50
N ASP A 249 0.74 -5.39 -13.76
CA ASP A 249 0.74 -6.06 -12.47
C ASP A 249 1.18 -7.53 -12.61
N TYR A 250 0.78 -8.19 -13.71
CA TYR A 250 1.27 -9.52 -14.05
C TYR A 250 2.79 -9.55 -14.20
N LEU A 251 3.35 -8.66 -15.03
CA LEU A 251 4.81 -8.56 -15.19
C LEU A 251 5.50 -8.18 -13.86
N SER A 252 4.90 -7.30 -13.07
CA SER A 252 5.48 -6.76 -11.83
C SER A 252 5.49 -7.80 -10.71
N SER A 253 4.54 -8.73 -10.72
CA SER A 253 4.47 -9.83 -9.76
C SER A 253 5.71 -10.71 -9.80
N PHE A 254 6.28 -10.95 -10.99
CA PHE A 254 7.53 -11.71 -11.12
C PHE A 254 8.73 -10.94 -10.59
N LEU A 255 8.81 -9.63 -10.87
CA LEU A 255 9.86 -8.76 -10.33
C LEU A 255 9.80 -8.72 -8.80
N LEU A 256 8.58 -8.63 -8.24
CA LEU A 256 8.34 -8.63 -6.80
C LEU A 256 8.79 -9.94 -6.16
N LEU A 257 8.29 -11.08 -6.66
CA LEU A 257 8.64 -12.40 -6.12
C LEU A 257 10.15 -12.68 -6.26
N GLY A 258 10.74 -12.32 -7.40
CA GLY A 258 12.18 -12.44 -7.64
C GLY A 258 13.00 -11.58 -6.67
N MET A 259 12.57 -10.35 -6.39
CA MET A 259 13.24 -9.46 -5.44
C MET A 259 13.14 -9.97 -4.00
N VAL A 260 11.96 -10.44 -3.57
CA VAL A 260 11.77 -11.01 -2.22
C VAL A 260 12.62 -12.26 -2.06
N ALA A 261 12.55 -13.20 -3.02
CA ALA A 261 13.34 -14.42 -2.99
C ALA A 261 14.85 -14.12 -3.01
N GLY A 262 15.29 -13.23 -3.89
CA GLY A 262 16.67 -12.78 -3.98
C GLY A 262 17.16 -12.10 -2.71
N GLY A 263 16.32 -11.29 -2.04
CA GLY A 263 16.63 -10.68 -0.76
C GLY A 263 16.81 -11.71 0.36
N VAL A 264 15.88 -12.68 0.47
CA VAL A 264 15.97 -13.76 1.47
C VAL A 264 17.19 -14.66 1.23
N ILE A 265 17.41 -15.09 -0.02
CA ILE A 265 18.57 -15.90 -0.41
C ILE A 265 19.86 -15.11 -0.17
N GLY A 266 19.89 -13.82 -0.50
CA GLY A 266 21.03 -12.94 -0.25
C GLY A 266 21.38 -12.87 1.24
N ILE A 267 20.39 -12.74 2.13
CA ILE A 267 20.61 -12.75 3.59
C ILE A 267 21.12 -14.12 4.06
N LEU A 268 20.58 -15.22 3.54
CA LEU A 268 21.00 -16.58 3.88
C LEU A 268 22.47 -16.84 3.53
N VAL A 269 22.92 -16.35 2.38
CA VAL A 269 24.30 -16.55 1.90
C VAL A 269 25.26 -15.55 2.55
N ALA A 270 24.91 -14.27 2.59
CA ALA A 270 25.79 -13.21 3.09
C ALA A 270 25.89 -13.16 4.61
N ASN A 271 24.88 -13.68 5.31
CA ASN A 271 24.81 -13.74 6.77
C ASN A 271 25.14 -12.39 7.45
N PRO A 272 24.46 -11.28 7.08
CA PRO A 272 24.93 -9.93 7.39
C PRO A 272 24.82 -9.60 8.87
N THR A 273 25.80 -8.84 9.39
CA THR A 273 25.74 -8.27 10.74
C THR A 273 24.90 -7.00 10.75
N ILE A 274 24.03 -6.86 11.74
CA ILE A 274 23.28 -5.63 11.95
C ILE A 274 24.20 -4.58 12.58
N ASN A 275 24.39 -3.47 11.87
CA ASN A 275 25.28 -2.36 12.25
C ASN A 275 24.51 -1.17 12.88
N MET A 276 23.21 -1.33 13.10
CA MET A 276 22.35 -0.37 13.78
C MET A 276 22.19 -0.76 15.26
N PRO A 277 22.14 0.20 16.21
CA PRO A 277 21.75 -0.11 17.59
C PRO A 277 20.35 -0.73 17.67
N ALA A 278 20.12 -1.59 18.67
CA ALA A 278 18.81 -2.19 18.91
C ALA A 278 17.76 -1.14 19.26
N PHE A 279 18.12 -0.20 20.11
CA PHE A 279 17.29 0.91 20.53
C PHE A 279 18.15 2.17 20.62
N VAL A 280 17.68 3.27 20.03
CA VAL A 280 18.37 4.56 20.07
C VAL A 280 17.81 5.44 21.20
N GLY A 281 16.49 5.54 21.30
CA GLY A 281 15.82 6.38 22.29
C GLY A 281 14.31 6.51 22.03
N PHE A 282 13.58 6.99 23.03
CA PHE A 282 12.15 7.33 22.88
C PHE A 282 11.94 8.63 22.11
N GLU A 283 12.95 9.47 22.01
CA GLU A 283 12.97 10.66 21.17
C GLU A 283 14.27 10.67 20.35
N VAL A 284 14.15 10.79 19.03
CA VAL A 284 15.29 10.85 18.10
C VAL A 284 15.02 11.95 17.09
N ASN A 285 15.95 12.90 16.95
CA ASN A 285 15.84 14.05 16.05
C ASN A 285 14.52 14.84 16.23
N GLY A 286 14.09 15.06 17.48
CA GLY A 286 12.84 15.76 17.80
C GLY A 286 11.56 14.98 17.46
N LYS A 287 11.66 13.68 17.15
CA LYS A 287 10.53 12.79 16.90
C LYS A 287 10.41 11.78 18.02
N MET A 288 9.24 11.70 18.64
CA MET A 288 8.93 10.67 19.63
C MET A 288 8.64 9.32 18.95
N LEU A 289 9.09 8.22 19.55
CA LEU A 289 8.87 6.85 19.06
C LEU A 289 7.37 6.56 18.95
N PHE A 290 6.61 6.85 20.00
CA PHE A 290 5.16 6.88 19.92
C PHE A 290 4.71 8.31 19.60
N PRO A 291 3.84 8.53 18.59
CA PRO A 291 3.21 7.56 17.68
C PRO A 291 3.99 7.36 16.36
N ILE A 292 5.12 8.04 16.16
CA ILE A 292 5.78 8.17 14.85
C ILE A 292 6.19 6.83 14.25
N LEU A 293 6.69 5.90 15.05
CA LEU A 293 7.07 4.56 14.57
C LEU A 293 5.87 3.82 13.95
N PHE A 294 4.73 3.87 14.62
CA PHE A 294 3.52 3.14 14.26
C PHE A 294 2.82 3.72 13.02
N ILE A 295 2.88 5.04 12.81
CA ILE A 295 2.41 5.66 11.57
C ILE A 295 3.42 5.50 10.42
N THR A 296 4.71 5.40 10.73
CA THR A 296 5.77 5.30 9.71
C THR A 296 5.78 3.92 9.07
N ILE A 297 5.69 2.86 9.88
CA ILE A 297 5.49 1.48 9.43
C ILE A 297 3.98 1.24 9.30
N ALA A 298 3.41 1.83 8.27
CA ALA A 298 2.03 1.65 7.87
C ALA A 298 1.86 0.29 7.18
N CYS A 299 2.09 0.24 5.87
CA CYS A 299 2.19 -1.03 5.13
C CYS A 299 3.35 -1.88 5.68
N GLY A 300 3.17 -3.20 5.69
CA GLY A 300 4.05 -4.15 6.38
C GLY A 300 3.70 -4.42 7.86
N ALA A 301 2.86 -3.59 8.49
CA ALA A 301 2.29 -3.89 9.81
C ALA A 301 0.76 -3.80 9.81
N VAL A 302 0.19 -2.70 9.33
CA VAL A 302 -1.27 -2.52 9.20
C VAL A 302 -1.60 -1.43 8.18
N SER A 303 -2.45 -1.75 7.20
CA SER A 303 -2.86 -0.77 6.19
C SER A 303 -4.36 -0.78 5.91
N GLY A 304 -4.98 0.39 6.09
CA GLY A 304 -6.36 0.60 5.67
C GLY A 304 -6.54 0.44 4.16
N PHE A 305 -5.51 0.74 3.36
CA PHE A 305 -5.56 0.55 1.90
C PHE A 305 -5.74 -0.91 1.50
N HIS A 306 -5.08 -1.84 2.19
CA HIS A 306 -5.19 -3.28 1.88
C HIS A 306 -6.62 -3.78 1.99
N SER A 307 -7.38 -3.27 2.96
CA SER A 307 -8.81 -3.61 3.11
C SER A 307 -9.67 -3.16 1.91
N LEU A 308 -9.27 -2.08 1.22
CA LEU A 308 -9.91 -1.63 -0.02
C LEU A 308 -9.61 -2.59 -1.17
N VAL A 309 -8.39 -3.13 -1.23
CA VAL A 309 -8.01 -4.16 -2.21
C VAL A 309 -8.78 -5.46 -1.94
N SER A 310 -8.78 -5.92 -0.69
CA SER A 310 -9.49 -7.12 -0.23
C SER A 310 -10.97 -7.08 -0.57
N SER A 311 -11.64 -5.98 -0.26
CA SER A 311 -13.10 -5.82 -0.46
C SER A 311 -13.49 -5.36 -1.85
N GLY A 312 -12.60 -4.70 -2.59
CA GLY A 312 -12.89 -4.12 -3.90
C GLY A 312 -12.54 -5.02 -5.08
N THR A 313 -11.57 -5.93 -4.92
CA THR A 313 -11.03 -6.75 -6.02
C THR A 313 -10.96 -8.24 -5.67
N SER A 314 -10.23 -8.63 -4.62
CA SER A 314 -10.01 -10.05 -4.29
C SER A 314 -11.31 -10.77 -3.93
N SER A 315 -12.22 -10.13 -3.19
CA SER A 315 -13.53 -10.69 -2.84
C SER A 315 -14.39 -11.11 -4.04
N LYS A 316 -14.18 -10.49 -5.20
CA LYS A 316 -14.92 -10.78 -6.44
C LYS A 316 -14.32 -11.90 -7.28
N THR A 317 -13.12 -12.37 -6.92
CA THR A 317 -12.38 -13.38 -7.70
C THR A 317 -12.05 -14.65 -6.93
N VAL A 318 -12.16 -14.64 -5.60
CA VAL A 318 -11.99 -15.84 -4.76
C VAL A 318 -12.99 -16.92 -5.16
N SER A 319 -12.48 -18.07 -5.63
CA SER A 319 -13.30 -19.23 -6.02
C SER A 319 -13.86 -20.02 -4.85
N ASN A 320 -13.17 -20.04 -3.69
CA ASN A 320 -13.58 -20.79 -2.51
C ASN A 320 -13.28 -20.01 -1.23
N GLU A 321 -14.22 -20.01 -0.28
CA GLU A 321 -14.03 -19.28 0.99
C GLU A 321 -12.80 -19.76 1.78
N LYS A 322 -12.41 -21.05 1.68
CA LYS A 322 -11.20 -21.62 2.29
C LYS A 322 -9.92 -20.89 1.86
N ASP A 323 -9.92 -20.35 0.65
CA ASP A 323 -8.76 -19.66 0.11
C ASP A 323 -8.57 -18.28 0.73
N MET A 324 -9.61 -17.71 1.37
CA MET A 324 -9.55 -16.37 1.97
C MET A 324 -8.51 -16.26 3.08
N LEU A 325 -8.23 -17.33 3.84
CA LEU A 325 -7.15 -17.32 4.84
C LEU A 325 -5.80 -17.09 4.16
N CYS A 326 -5.54 -17.82 3.07
CA CYS A 326 -4.28 -17.68 2.32
C CYS A 326 -4.20 -16.32 1.63
N VAL A 327 -5.29 -15.88 1.00
CA VAL A 327 -5.34 -14.63 0.25
C VAL A 327 -5.25 -13.42 1.17
N GLY A 328 -6.09 -13.32 2.21
CA GLY A 328 -6.11 -12.17 3.11
C GLY A 328 -4.99 -12.22 4.15
N TYR A 329 -5.06 -13.19 5.07
CA TYR A 329 -4.10 -13.28 6.19
C TYR A 329 -2.70 -13.64 5.70
N GLY A 330 -2.58 -14.61 4.79
CA GLY A 330 -1.29 -15.10 4.28
C GLY A 330 -0.52 -14.07 3.48
N SER A 331 -1.16 -13.31 2.58
CA SER A 331 -0.46 -12.29 1.78
C SER A 331 0.14 -11.20 2.66
N MET A 332 -0.58 -10.76 3.70
CA MET A 332 -0.10 -9.74 4.64
C MET A 332 1.09 -10.24 5.48
N LEU A 333 1.14 -11.53 5.86
CA LEU A 333 2.31 -12.09 6.53
C LEU A 333 3.55 -12.13 5.62
N VAL A 334 3.36 -12.42 4.33
CA VAL A 334 4.47 -12.39 3.35
C VAL A 334 4.95 -10.95 3.13
N GLU A 335 4.05 -9.97 3.08
CA GLU A 335 4.41 -8.54 3.04
C GLU A 335 5.17 -8.12 4.31
N SER A 336 4.72 -8.57 5.49
CA SER A 336 5.41 -8.31 6.76
C SER A 336 6.82 -8.91 6.76
N THR A 337 7.00 -10.06 6.11
CA THR A 337 8.33 -10.68 5.90
C THR A 337 9.21 -9.80 5.01
N LEU A 338 8.67 -9.23 3.93
CA LEU A 338 9.40 -8.25 3.13
C LEU A 338 9.81 -7.03 3.96
N GLY A 339 8.95 -6.55 4.86
CA GLY A 339 9.28 -5.46 5.77
C GLY A 339 10.45 -5.79 6.72
N VAL A 340 10.48 -7.00 7.26
CA VAL A 340 11.60 -7.49 8.08
C VAL A 340 12.89 -7.59 7.25
N VAL A 341 12.80 -8.12 6.03
CA VAL A 341 13.92 -8.21 5.09
C VAL A 341 14.46 -6.82 4.77
N ALA A 342 13.60 -5.85 4.47
CA ALA A 342 13.99 -4.47 4.21
C ALA A 342 14.67 -3.81 5.41
N LEU A 343 14.15 -4.03 6.62
CA LEU A 343 14.77 -3.55 7.86
C LEU A 343 16.18 -4.14 8.05
N VAL A 344 16.32 -5.46 7.96
CA VAL A 344 17.60 -6.17 8.17
C VAL A 344 18.64 -5.70 7.16
N ILE A 345 18.26 -5.61 5.88
CA ILE A 345 19.14 -5.19 4.80
C ILE A 345 19.60 -3.75 5.02
N ALA A 346 18.69 -2.82 5.30
CA ALA A 346 19.07 -1.43 5.53
C ALA A 346 19.94 -1.25 6.79
N CYS A 347 19.61 -1.93 7.88
CA CYS A 347 20.39 -1.89 9.12
C CYS A 347 21.76 -2.59 8.98
N SER A 348 21.92 -3.54 8.05
CA SER A 348 23.23 -4.11 7.72
C SER A 348 24.10 -3.16 6.90
N ALA A 349 23.49 -2.34 6.05
CA ALA A 349 24.19 -1.32 5.28
C ALA A 349 24.56 -0.07 6.10
N ALA A 350 24.09 0.04 7.35
CA ALA A 350 24.45 1.14 8.23
C ALA A 350 25.94 1.13 8.57
N GLN A 351 26.52 2.32 8.71
CA GLN A 351 27.89 2.51 9.18
C GLN A 351 27.85 3.31 10.47
N ASN A 352 28.48 2.81 11.54
CA ASN A 352 28.50 3.44 12.87
C ASN A 352 27.11 3.81 13.41
N GLY A 353 26.09 2.97 13.16
CA GLY A 353 24.72 3.23 13.60
C GLY A 353 24.00 4.34 12.82
N ILE A 354 24.49 4.72 11.64
CA ILE A 354 23.87 5.71 10.75
C ILE A 354 23.55 5.04 9.42
N LEU A 355 22.29 5.17 8.97
CA LEU A 355 21.86 4.67 7.66
C LEU A 355 22.53 5.45 6.52
N PRO A 356 22.82 4.80 5.37
CA PRO A 356 23.30 5.48 4.18
C PRO A 356 22.35 6.59 3.72
N LYS A 357 22.91 7.65 3.12
CA LYS A 357 22.10 8.74 2.56
C LYS A 357 21.48 8.29 1.24
N GLY A 358 20.16 8.45 1.10
CA GLY A 358 19.43 8.13 -0.12
C GLY A 358 17.94 8.01 0.16
N THR A 359 17.14 7.80 -0.89
CA THR A 359 15.76 7.35 -0.68
C THR A 359 15.78 5.94 -0.08
N PRO A 360 14.74 5.54 0.68
CA PRO A 360 14.63 4.18 1.19
C PRO A 360 14.80 3.10 0.11
N PHE A 361 14.34 3.40 -1.10
CA PHE A 361 14.50 2.55 -2.28
C PHE A 361 15.95 2.42 -2.72
N GLN A 362 16.70 3.53 -2.74
CA GLN A 362 18.12 3.50 -3.08
C GLN A 362 18.93 2.76 -2.01
N ILE A 363 18.62 2.95 -0.73
CA ILE A 363 19.29 2.25 0.39
C ILE A 363 19.07 0.74 0.25
N PHE A 364 17.82 0.32 0.10
CA PHE A 364 17.46 -1.08 -0.08
C PHE A 364 18.11 -1.68 -1.34
N SER A 365 18.04 -0.96 -2.47
CA SER A 365 18.58 -1.44 -3.75
C SER A 365 20.09 -1.58 -3.74
N SER A 366 20.80 -0.61 -3.16
CA SER A 366 22.27 -0.63 -3.07
C SER A 366 22.75 -1.75 -2.15
N ALA A 367 22.05 -1.96 -1.04
CA ALA A 367 22.37 -3.02 -0.09
C ALA A 367 22.12 -4.41 -0.68
N ILE A 368 21.01 -4.62 -1.40
CA ILE A 368 20.76 -5.87 -2.13
C ILE A 368 21.77 -6.07 -3.26
N ALA A 369 22.08 -5.03 -4.03
CA ALA A 369 23.02 -5.13 -5.13
C ALA A 369 24.40 -5.66 -4.69
N GLY A 370 24.83 -5.29 -3.48
CA GLY A 370 26.05 -5.81 -2.84
C GLY A 370 26.00 -7.31 -2.49
N PHE A 371 24.82 -7.93 -2.40
CA PHE A 371 24.68 -9.38 -2.27
C PHE A 371 24.64 -10.08 -3.63
N PHE A 372 24.07 -9.45 -4.65
CA PHE A 372 24.04 -10.00 -6.00
C PHE A 372 25.42 -10.10 -6.67
N THR A 373 26.39 -9.30 -6.22
CA THR A 373 27.80 -9.48 -6.62
C THR A 373 28.38 -10.81 -6.17
N MET A 374 27.90 -11.40 -5.07
CA MET A 374 28.31 -12.74 -4.62
C MET A 374 27.86 -13.83 -5.59
N PHE A 375 26.81 -13.58 -6.37
CA PHE A 375 26.33 -14.46 -7.44
C PHE A 375 26.98 -14.17 -8.81
N GLY A 376 28.02 -13.32 -8.85
CA GLY A 376 28.79 -13.02 -10.07
C GLY A 376 28.22 -11.91 -10.95
N LEU A 377 27.16 -11.20 -10.53
CA LEU A 377 26.60 -10.08 -11.27
C LEU A 377 27.37 -8.77 -10.97
N PRO A 378 27.75 -7.97 -11.99
CA PRO A 378 28.37 -6.66 -11.77
C PRO A 378 27.48 -5.75 -10.92
N ILE A 379 28.07 -5.04 -9.95
CA ILE A 379 27.32 -4.22 -8.99
C ILE A 379 26.47 -3.13 -9.66
N SER A 380 26.95 -2.58 -10.79
CA SER A 380 26.22 -1.59 -11.59
C SER A 380 24.92 -2.17 -12.16
N ILE A 381 24.97 -3.39 -12.71
CA ILE A 381 23.80 -4.08 -13.28
C ILE A 381 22.83 -4.45 -12.16
N SER A 382 23.34 -5.01 -11.06
CA SER A 382 22.52 -5.36 -9.89
C SER A 382 21.80 -4.14 -9.31
N ALA A 383 22.50 -3.01 -9.17
CA ALA A 383 21.90 -1.77 -8.69
C ALA A 383 20.79 -1.26 -9.64
N CYS A 384 20.99 -1.33 -10.96
CA CYS A 384 19.96 -0.96 -11.94
C CYS A 384 18.71 -1.84 -11.82
N ILE A 385 18.90 -3.17 -11.75
CA ILE A 385 17.81 -4.15 -11.70
C ILE A 385 16.98 -3.94 -10.43
N ILE A 386 17.62 -3.88 -9.26
CA ILE A 386 16.87 -3.77 -7.99
C ILE A 386 16.22 -2.40 -7.85
N THR A 387 16.90 -1.31 -8.24
CA THR A 387 16.30 0.03 -8.24
C THR A 387 15.06 0.08 -9.13
N MET A 388 15.10 -0.61 -10.27
CA MET A 388 13.92 -0.75 -11.14
C MET A 388 12.82 -1.58 -10.50
N CYS A 389 13.12 -2.75 -9.93
CA CYS A 389 12.13 -3.60 -9.27
C CYS A 389 11.36 -2.84 -8.19
N VAL A 390 12.07 -2.12 -7.32
CA VAL A 390 11.47 -1.32 -6.26
C VAL A 390 10.64 -0.16 -6.82
N SER A 391 11.12 0.48 -7.89
CA SER A 391 10.38 1.56 -8.56
C SER A 391 9.11 1.05 -9.25
N ALA A 392 9.14 -0.15 -9.84
CA ALA A 392 7.97 -0.79 -10.44
C ALA A 392 6.86 -1.04 -9.42
N LEU A 393 7.22 -1.42 -8.18
CA LEU A 393 6.27 -1.58 -7.07
C LEU A 393 5.57 -0.27 -6.72
N ALA A 394 6.34 0.81 -6.56
CA ALA A 394 5.75 2.11 -6.29
C ALA A 394 4.85 2.56 -7.45
N MET A 395 5.26 2.33 -8.70
CA MET A 395 4.44 2.64 -9.86
C MET A 395 3.13 1.81 -9.88
N THR A 396 3.14 0.54 -9.44
CA THR A 396 1.90 -0.29 -9.31
C THR A 396 0.97 0.27 -8.24
N THR A 397 1.54 0.77 -7.13
CA THR A 397 0.74 1.44 -6.11
C THR A 397 0.11 2.72 -6.63
N ILE A 398 0.85 3.62 -7.29
CA ILE A 398 0.28 4.89 -7.77
C ILE A 398 -0.80 4.69 -8.83
N ASP A 399 -0.72 3.63 -9.67
CA ASP A 399 -1.77 3.30 -10.64
C ASP A 399 -3.09 3.00 -9.96
N SER A 400 -3.02 2.06 -9.02
CA SER A 400 -4.17 1.59 -8.25
C SER A 400 -4.77 2.74 -7.45
N VAL A 401 -3.93 3.55 -6.82
CA VAL A 401 -4.34 4.69 -5.99
C VAL A 401 -4.90 5.84 -6.83
N ALA A 402 -4.31 6.18 -7.97
CA ALA A 402 -4.83 7.23 -8.86
C ALA A 402 -6.20 6.86 -9.43
N ARG A 403 -6.43 5.56 -9.65
CA ARG A 403 -7.74 5.04 -10.03
C ARG A 403 -8.73 5.03 -8.86
N ILE A 404 -8.32 4.54 -7.70
CA ILE A 404 -9.17 4.54 -6.49
C ILE A 404 -9.53 5.97 -6.10
N GLY A 405 -8.60 6.92 -6.16
CA GLY A 405 -8.86 8.34 -5.89
C GLY A 405 -9.91 8.92 -6.82
N ARG A 406 -9.80 8.65 -8.14
CA ARG A 406 -10.85 8.99 -9.12
C ARG A 406 -12.19 8.38 -8.72
N MET A 407 -12.24 7.07 -8.46
CA MET A 407 -13.47 6.35 -8.16
C MET A 407 -14.11 6.81 -6.85
N SER A 408 -13.32 7.02 -5.78
CA SER A 408 -13.79 7.54 -4.50
C SER A 408 -14.37 8.94 -4.64
N PHE A 409 -13.75 9.80 -5.46
CA PHE A 409 -14.29 11.11 -5.77
C PHE A 409 -15.62 11.00 -6.53
N GLN A 410 -15.68 10.18 -7.59
CA GLN A 410 -16.93 9.99 -8.33
C GLN A 410 -18.04 9.44 -7.43
N GLU A 411 -17.74 8.45 -6.60
CA GLU A 411 -18.69 7.82 -5.69
C GLU A 411 -19.20 8.80 -4.63
N LEU A 412 -18.36 9.73 -4.16
CA LEU A 412 -18.75 10.78 -3.22
C LEU A 412 -19.86 11.70 -3.78
N PHE A 413 -19.83 11.96 -5.09
CA PHE A 413 -20.83 12.80 -5.80
C PHE A 413 -21.91 12.00 -6.52
N THR A 414 -21.86 10.67 -6.48
CA THR A 414 -22.88 9.81 -7.09
C THR A 414 -24.14 9.82 -6.21
N PRO A 415 -25.33 10.17 -6.76
CA PRO A 415 -26.57 10.14 -5.99
C PRO A 415 -26.89 8.72 -5.51
N THR A 416 -27.55 8.64 -4.36
CA THR A 416 -27.98 7.36 -3.80
C THR A 416 -29.41 7.08 -4.29
N ASN A 417 -29.61 6.04 -5.10
CA ASN A 417 -30.90 5.55 -5.60
C ASN A 417 -31.75 6.55 -6.41
N GLY A 418 -31.75 6.43 -7.75
CA GLY A 418 -32.82 6.93 -8.63
C GLY A 418 -32.97 8.45 -8.77
N GLU A 419 -32.25 9.25 -7.97
CA GLU A 419 -32.25 10.71 -8.09
C GLU A 419 -31.49 11.16 -9.35
N GLU A 420 -32.08 12.12 -10.09
CA GLU A 420 -31.39 12.72 -11.23
C GLU A 420 -30.13 13.47 -10.80
N MET A 421 -29.05 13.27 -11.54
CA MET A 421 -27.79 13.95 -11.26
C MET A 421 -27.90 15.44 -11.57
N SER A 422 -27.61 16.27 -10.56
CA SER A 422 -27.36 17.70 -10.74
C SER A 422 -26.24 17.94 -11.76
N ASN A 423 -26.25 19.10 -12.43
CA ASN A 423 -25.18 19.48 -13.38
C ASN A 423 -23.78 19.45 -12.73
N VAL A 424 -23.67 19.81 -11.45
CA VAL A 424 -22.42 19.73 -10.69
C VAL A 424 -22.02 18.28 -10.46
N GLN A 425 -22.97 17.41 -10.13
CA GLN A 425 -22.70 15.98 -9.95
C GLN A 425 -22.25 15.33 -11.26
N LYS A 426 -22.84 15.69 -12.41
CA LYS A 426 -22.39 15.19 -13.73
C LYS A 426 -20.95 15.56 -14.05
N ILE A 427 -20.52 16.77 -13.69
CA ILE A 427 -19.12 17.20 -13.85
C ILE A 427 -18.22 16.42 -12.88
N CYS A 428 -18.59 16.35 -11.60
CA CYS A 428 -17.80 15.67 -10.57
C CYS A 428 -17.67 14.15 -10.80
N THR A 429 -18.69 13.51 -11.37
CA THR A 429 -18.62 12.09 -11.76
C THR A 429 -17.96 11.88 -13.12
N GLY A 430 -17.67 12.95 -13.87
CA GLY A 430 -16.92 12.89 -15.11
C GLY A 430 -15.53 12.31 -14.90
N LYS A 431 -15.20 11.28 -15.67
CA LYS A 431 -13.93 10.52 -15.55
C LYS A 431 -12.68 11.40 -15.64
N TYR A 432 -12.65 12.36 -16.57
CA TYR A 432 -11.51 13.26 -16.75
C TYR A 432 -11.41 14.30 -15.64
N PHE A 433 -12.53 14.92 -15.26
CA PHE A 433 -12.56 15.93 -14.21
C PHE A 433 -12.15 15.36 -12.85
N SER A 434 -12.72 14.21 -12.47
CA SER A 434 -12.39 13.51 -11.22
C SER A 434 -10.92 13.07 -11.16
N THR A 435 -10.31 12.66 -12.28
CA THR A 435 -8.85 12.43 -12.33
C THR A 435 -8.07 13.74 -12.17
N LEU A 436 -8.41 14.78 -12.92
CA LEU A 436 -7.68 16.06 -12.89
C LEU A 436 -7.71 16.69 -11.50
N ILE A 437 -8.86 16.73 -10.84
CA ILE A 437 -8.98 17.34 -9.51
C ILE A 437 -8.18 16.55 -8.46
N THR A 438 -8.21 15.21 -8.54
CA THR A 438 -7.43 14.33 -7.66
C THR A 438 -5.94 14.56 -7.85
N LEU A 439 -5.46 14.54 -9.10
CA LEU A 439 -4.04 14.73 -9.40
C LEU A 439 -3.56 16.15 -9.13
N PHE A 440 -4.40 17.16 -9.31
CA PHE A 440 -4.06 18.55 -9.01
C PHE A 440 -3.73 18.74 -7.54
N PHE A 441 -4.61 18.31 -6.62
CA PHE A 441 -4.34 18.43 -5.19
C PHE A 441 -3.18 17.52 -4.74
N SER A 442 -3.04 16.33 -5.32
CA SER A 442 -1.86 15.48 -5.10
C SER A 442 -0.56 16.15 -5.52
N TYR A 443 -0.54 16.85 -6.66
CA TYR A 443 0.65 17.55 -7.14
C TYR A 443 1.05 18.67 -6.19
N LEU A 444 0.08 19.47 -5.72
CA LEU A 444 0.33 20.52 -4.73
C LEU A 444 0.93 19.98 -3.44
N LEU A 445 0.39 18.87 -2.91
CA LEU A 445 0.95 18.18 -1.75
C LEU A 445 2.38 17.71 -2.03
N CYS A 446 2.63 17.16 -3.22
CA CYS A 446 3.92 16.61 -3.63
C CYS A 446 5.05 17.65 -3.64
N LEU A 447 4.74 18.94 -3.87
CA LEU A 447 5.71 20.03 -3.78
C LEU A 447 6.33 20.15 -2.38
N GLY A 448 5.63 19.68 -1.34
CA GLY A 448 6.12 19.59 0.03
C GLY A 448 7.20 18.53 0.26
N GLY A 449 7.39 17.60 -0.67
CA GLY A 449 8.34 16.50 -0.53
C GLY A 449 7.85 15.37 0.40
N TYR A 450 8.21 14.14 0.08
CA TYR A 450 7.67 12.95 0.73
C TYR A 450 7.98 12.89 2.23
N MET A 451 9.11 13.41 2.69
CA MET A 451 9.47 13.41 4.13
C MET A 451 8.52 14.24 4.99
N ASN A 452 7.93 15.30 4.43
CA ASN A 452 6.92 16.12 5.11
C ASN A 452 5.53 15.50 5.02
N ILE A 453 5.25 14.77 3.94
CA ILE A 453 3.95 14.14 3.68
C ILE A 453 3.84 12.78 4.39
N TRP A 454 4.94 12.06 4.59
CA TRP A 454 4.95 10.69 5.12
C TRP A 454 4.25 10.55 6.48
N PRO A 455 4.46 11.45 7.47
CA PRO A 455 3.73 11.38 8.73
C PRO A 455 2.21 11.55 8.54
N LEU A 456 1.80 12.42 7.63
CA LEU A 456 0.38 12.67 7.33
C LEU A 456 -0.24 11.50 6.55
N PHE A 457 0.49 10.95 5.58
CA PHE A 457 0.17 9.69 4.89
C PHE A 457 -0.01 8.54 5.88
N GLY A 458 0.98 8.35 6.77
CA GLY A 458 0.96 7.31 7.79
C GLY A 458 -0.24 7.46 8.71
N SER A 459 -0.47 8.67 9.24
CA SER A 459 -1.62 8.97 10.09
C SER A 459 -2.94 8.74 9.34
N ALA A 460 -3.06 9.15 8.08
CA ALA A 460 -4.25 8.88 7.28
C ALA A 460 -4.45 7.38 7.05
N ASN A 461 -3.41 6.62 6.69
CA ASN A 461 -3.53 5.17 6.53
C ASN A 461 -4.00 4.47 7.82
N GLN A 462 -3.47 4.89 8.97
CA GLN A 462 -3.84 4.36 10.28
C GLN A 462 -5.25 4.77 10.69
N LEU A 463 -5.68 5.97 10.30
CA LEU A 463 -7.07 6.37 10.46
C LEU A 463 -7.98 5.48 9.63
N LEU A 464 -7.69 5.27 8.34
CA LEU A 464 -8.46 4.38 7.47
C LEU A 464 -8.58 2.99 8.08
N SER A 465 -7.46 2.43 8.55
CA SER A 465 -7.42 1.16 9.25
C SER A 465 -8.37 1.15 10.45
N ALA A 466 -8.35 2.18 11.30
CA ALA A 466 -9.28 2.29 12.41
C ALA A 466 -10.75 2.33 11.94
N LEU A 467 -11.10 3.09 10.88
CA LEU A 467 -12.46 3.13 10.34
C LEU A 467 -12.91 1.75 9.83
N VAL A 468 -12.01 1.05 9.14
CA VAL A 468 -12.24 -0.31 8.64
C VAL A 468 -12.49 -1.24 9.82
N LEU A 469 -11.63 -1.23 10.84
CA LEU A 469 -11.77 -2.07 12.03
C LEU A 469 -13.09 -1.81 12.77
N ILE A 470 -13.53 -0.55 12.86
CA ILE A 470 -14.85 -0.21 13.41
C ILE A 470 -15.97 -0.82 12.54
N ALA A 471 -15.93 -0.62 11.22
CA ALA A 471 -16.94 -1.15 10.31
C ALA A 471 -17.01 -2.69 10.36
N MET A 472 -15.86 -3.35 10.44
CA MET A 472 -15.75 -4.80 10.56
C MET A 472 -16.24 -5.29 11.93
N ALA A 473 -15.98 -4.55 13.00
CA ALA A 473 -16.53 -4.85 14.31
C ALA A 473 -18.07 -4.75 14.34
N VAL A 474 -18.63 -3.71 13.69
CA VAL A 474 -20.09 -3.57 13.52
C VAL A 474 -20.64 -4.74 12.69
N PHE A 475 -20.00 -5.11 11.57
CA PHE A 475 -20.40 -6.26 10.76
C PHE A 475 -20.39 -7.59 11.55
N LEU A 476 -19.31 -7.87 12.30
CA LEU A 476 -19.23 -9.10 13.09
C LEU A 476 -20.30 -9.11 14.19
N ARG A 477 -20.52 -7.99 14.89
CA ARG A 477 -21.55 -7.87 15.92
C ARG A 477 -22.97 -8.06 15.35
N THR A 478 -23.29 -7.37 14.26
CA THR A 478 -24.61 -7.42 13.61
C THR A 478 -24.92 -8.78 13.00
N THR A 479 -23.89 -9.55 12.63
CA THR A 479 -24.07 -10.90 12.10
C THR A 479 -23.86 -12.02 13.13
N GLY A 480 -23.78 -11.69 14.43
CA GLY A 480 -23.67 -12.66 15.52
C GLY A 480 -22.33 -13.39 15.60
N ARG A 481 -21.26 -12.83 15.02
CA ARG A 481 -19.92 -13.41 14.98
C ARG A 481 -19.00 -12.80 16.04
N LYS A 482 -18.00 -13.56 16.49
CA LYS A 482 -17.01 -13.08 17.47
C LYS A 482 -16.11 -12.00 16.84
N GLY A 483 -16.07 -10.81 17.45
CA GLY A 483 -15.30 -9.66 16.98
C GLY A 483 -14.32 -9.04 17.99
N TRP A 484 -14.14 -9.63 19.18
CA TRP A 484 -13.33 -9.04 20.26
C TRP A 484 -11.86 -8.81 19.89
N MET A 485 -11.32 -9.62 18.98
CA MET A 485 -9.96 -9.48 18.45
C MET A 485 -9.72 -8.16 17.72
N LEU A 486 -10.77 -7.47 17.26
CA LEU A 486 -10.65 -6.20 16.55
C LEU A 486 -10.54 -4.99 17.49
N TYR A 487 -10.96 -5.12 18.75
CA TYR A 487 -11.08 -3.96 19.65
C TYR A 487 -9.75 -3.37 20.08
N VAL A 488 -8.75 -4.22 20.38
CA VAL A 488 -7.40 -3.76 20.72
C VAL A 488 -6.74 -3.08 19.52
N PRO A 489 -6.72 -3.71 18.31
CA PRO A 489 -6.26 -3.02 17.11
C PRO A 489 -6.95 -1.70 16.87
N MET A 490 -8.28 -1.68 16.92
CA MET A 490 -9.09 -0.49 16.69
C MET A 490 -8.73 0.66 17.64
N GLY A 491 -8.71 0.41 18.95
CA GLY A 491 -8.40 1.43 19.96
C GLY A 491 -6.96 1.93 19.83
N PHE A 492 -6.01 1.03 19.66
CA PHE A 492 -4.60 1.40 19.50
C PHE A 492 -4.36 2.24 18.24
N MET A 493 -4.94 1.86 17.10
CA MET A 493 -4.81 2.62 15.85
C MET A 493 -5.45 4.01 15.95
N LEU A 494 -6.59 4.15 16.64
CA LEU A 494 -7.18 5.47 16.92
C LEU A 494 -6.26 6.33 17.79
N CYS A 495 -5.71 5.78 18.87
CA CYS A 495 -4.79 6.51 19.75
C CYS A 495 -3.53 6.97 19.01
N VAL A 496 -2.85 6.06 18.30
CA VAL A 496 -1.67 6.36 17.48
C VAL A 496 -1.96 7.50 16.50
N THR A 497 -3.06 7.38 15.78
CA THR A 497 -3.44 8.33 14.74
C THR A 497 -3.78 9.71 15.32
N MET A 498 -4.62 9.76 16.36
CA MET A 498 -5.05 11.03 16.93
C MET A 498 -3.87 11.77 17.55
N THR A 499 -2.98 11.07 18.27
CA THR A 499 -1.75 11.68 18.79
C THR A 499 -0.87 12.19 17.64
N ALA A 500 -0.72 11.44 16.55
CA ALA A 500 0.12 11.84 15.42
C ALA A 500 -0.42 13.06 14.69
N LEU A 501 -1.74 13.14 14.50
CA LEU A 501 -2.38 14.29 13.88
C LEU A 501 -2.27 15.55 14.77
N VAL A 502 -2.46 15.41 16.08
CA VAL A 502 -2.24 16.52 17.04
C VAL A 502 -0.78 17.00 16.99
N MET A 503 0.19 16.09 16.98
CA MET A 503 1.60 16.44 16.84
C MET A 503 1.92 17.12 15.50
N SER A 504 1.30 16.67 14.41
CA SER A 504 1.47 17.27 13.09
C SER A 504 0.93 18.69 13.05
N VAL A 505 -0.26 18.92 13.61
CA VAL A 505 -0.86 20.25 13.71
C VAL A 505 -0.01 21.16 14.60
N TYR A 506 0.42 20.68 15.77
CA TYR A 506 1.32 21.42 16.65
C TYR A 506 2.62 21.82 15.94
N GLY A 507 3.26 20.87 15.24
CA GLY A 507 4.49 21.15 14.48
C GLY A 507 4.30 22.19 13.38
N ILE A 508 3.14 22.23 12.73
CA ILE A 508 2.82 23.28 11.75
C ILE A 508 2.62 24.63 12.44
N PHE A 509 1.93 24.69 13.58
CA PHE A 509 1.80 25.93 14.35
C PHE A 509 3.16 26.46 14.84
N THR A 510 4.07 25.59 15.28
CA THR A 510 5.43 26.00 15.64
C THR A 510 6.22 26.58 14.45
N LYS A 511 5.98 26.08 13.22
CA LYS A 511 6.56 26.71 12.02
C LYS A 511 6.00 28.10 11.77
N ILE A 512 4.71 28.33 12.03
CA ILE A 512 4.07 29.64 11.92
C ILE A 512 4.74 30.62 12.90
N THR A 513 4.94 30.22 14.15
CA THR A 513 5.57 31.08 15.16
C THR A 513 7.04 31.38 14.86
N ASN A 514 7.75 30.45 14.22
CA ASN A 514 9.17 30.58 13.92
C ASN A 514 9.45 31.22 12.54
N GLY A 515 8.41 31.69 11.81
CA GLY A 515 8.56 32.31 10.49
C GLY A 515 8.93 31.36 9.35
N GLY A 516 8.88 30.04 9.58
CA GLY A 516 9.22 29.00 8.60
C GLY A 516 8.01 28.42 7.84
N PHE A 517 6.83 29.05 7.96
CA PHE A 517 5.59 28.55 7.38
C PHE A 517 5.48 28.86 5.90
N VAL A 518 5.33 27.82 5.08
CA VAL A 518 5.06 27.93 3.65
C VAL A 518 3.58 27.67 3.41
N PHE A 519 2.81 28.72 3.10
CA PHE A 519 1.35 28.66 2.97
C PHE A 519 0.86 27.52 2.08
N MET A 520 1.50 27.29 0.93
CA MET A 520 1.08 26.27 -0.02
C MET A 520 1.29 24.84 0.48
N ILE A 521 2.35 24.61 1.26
CA ILE A 521 2.76 23.28 1.72
C ILE A 521 2.19 23.02 3.11
N ASP A 522 2.57 23.84 4.08
CA ASP A 522 2.19 23.69 5.47
C ASP A 522 0.69 24.03 5.68
N GLY A 523 0.15 24.98 4.91
CA GLY A 523 -1.28 25.33 4.98
C GLY A 523 -2.17 24.21 4.44
N LEU A 524 -1.81 23.59 3.30
CA LEU A 524 -2.57 22.46 2.76
C LEU A 524 -2.48 21.23 3.67
N GLN A 525 -1.29 20.95 4.24
CA GLN A 525 -1.12 19.90 5.24
C GLN A 525 -1.95 20.15 6.50
N LEU A 526 -2.04 21.41 6.96
CA LEU A 526 -2.85 21.78 8.12
C LEU A 526 -4.33 21.56 7.86
N VAL A 527 -4.84 22.05 6.72
CA VAL A 527 -6.24 21.85 6.31
C VAL A 527 -6.57 20.36 6.27
N LEU A 528 -5.68 19.57 5.68
CA LEU A 528 -5.88 18.13 5.59
C LEU A 528 -5.82 17.45 6.96
N ALA A 529 -4.84 17.78 7.81
CA ALA A 529 -4.72 17.22 9.15
C ALA A 529 -5.97 17.53 9.99
N ILE A 530 -6.47 18.76 9.93
CA ILE A 530 -7.73 19.16 10.60
C ILE A 530 -8.91 18.40 10.02
N ALA A 531 -9.04 18.31 8.70
CA ALA A 531 -10.11 17.57 8.05
C ALA A 531 -10.11 16.10 8.49
N LEU A 532 -8.94 15.45 8.53
CA LEU A 532 -8.79 14.07 8.98
C LEU A 532 -9.15 13.91 10.46
N MET A 533 -8.74 14.83 11.34
CA MET A 533 -9.12 14.80 12.76
C MET A 533 -10.62 14.95 12.97
N VAL A 534 -11.24 15.93 12.31
CA VAL A 534 -12.69 16.16 12.38
C VAL A 534 -13.41 14.91 11.90
N LEU A 535 -12.97 14.34 10.78
CA LEU A 535 -13.57 13.14 10.24
C LEU A 535 -13.41 11.92 11.16
N ALA A 536 -12.24 11.76 11.79
CA ALA A 536 -12.00 10.73 12.79
C ALA A 536 -13.03 10.81 13.91
N VAL A 537 -13.22 12.01 14.47
CA VAL A 537 -14.19 12.25 15.55
C VAL A 537 -15.62 11.97 15.08
N LEU A 538 -16.00 12.44 13.88
CA LEU A 538 -17.32 12.20 13.31
C LEU A 538 -17.58 10.70 13.11
N VAL A 539 -16.60 9.95 12.62
CA VAL A 539 -16.75 8.50 12.39
C VAL A 539 -16.78 7.74 13.71
N VAL A 540 -15.91 8.06 14.67
CA VAL A 540 -15.98 7.45 16.02
C VAL A 540 -17.33 7.72 16.66
N LYS A 541 -17.84 8.95 16.56
CA LYS A 541 -19.17 9.30 17.10
C LYS A 541 -20.30 8.57 16.38
N HIS A 542 -20.24 8.43 15.05
CA HIS A 542 -21.31 7.84 14.27
C HIS A 542 -21.25 6.30 14.27
N CYS A 543 -20.14 5.72 13.84
CA CYS A 543 -19.94 4.28 13.79
C CYS A 543 -19.74 3.65 15.17
N GLY A 544 -19.07 4.34 16.09
CA GLY A 544 -18.86 3.84 17.46
C GLY A 544 -20.17 3.82 18.26
N LYS A 545 -21.09 4.76 18.00
CA LYS A 545 -22.44 4.70 18.56
C LYS A 545 -23.17 3.44 18.11
N GLU A 546 -23.19 3.15 16.80
CA GLU A 546 -23.80 1.92 16.27
C GLU A 546 -23.15 0.65 16.84
N LEU A 547 -21.83 0.66 17.01
CA LEU A 547 -21.12 -0.45 17.65
C LEU A 547 -21.60 -0.67 19.09
N LEU A 548 -21.91 0.37 19.86
CA LEU A 548 -22.35 0.26 21.26
C LEU A 548 -23.84 -0.02 21.40
N THR A 549 -24.69 0.65 20.62
CA THR A 549 -26.16 0.57 20.74
C THR A 549 -26.72 -0.74 20.22
N GLY A 550 -26.06 -1.42 19.28
CA GLY A 550 -26.48 -2.71 18.74
C GLY A 550 -27.87 -2.72 18.08
N LYS A 551 -28.48 -1.55 17.91
CA LYS A 551 -29.74 -1.37 17.21
C LYS A 551 -29.42 -1.07 15.77
N ILE A 552 -29.45 -2.08 14.92
CA ILE A 552 -29.83 -1.85 13.53
C ILE A 552 -31.25 -1.28 13.65
N GLU A 553 -31.44 0.03 13.49
CA GLU A 553 -32.77 0.49 13.08
C GLU A 553 -33.08 -0.34 11.83
N GLU A 554 -34.14 -1.16 11.90
CA GLU A 554 -34.75 -1.80 10.73
C GLU A 554 -35.18 -0.69 9.75
N LYS A 555 -34.22 -0.05 9.10
CA LYS A 555 -34.45 0.84 7.98
C LYS A 555 -34.24 0.01 6.74
N THR A 556 -35.31 -0.73 6.47
CA THR A 556 -35.73 -1.27 5.17
C THR A 556 -34.83 -2.36 4.58
N THR A 557 -35.31 -3.60 4.69
CA THR A 557 -35.59 -4.41 3.50
C THR A 557 -36.02 -3.51 2.34
N ILE A 558 -35.19 -3.43 1.29
CA ILE A 558 -35.53 -3.35 -0.14
C ILE A 558 -34.27 -3.72 -0.91
#